data_AF-A0A395D105-F1
#
_entry.id   AF-A0A395D105-F1
#
_cell.length_a   1.000
_cell.length_b   1.000
_cell.length_c   1.000
_cell.angle_alpha   90.00
_cell.angle_beta   90.00
_cell.angle_gamma   90.00
#
_symmetry.space_group_name_H-M   'P 1'
#
loop_
_entity.id
_entity.type
_entity.pdbx_description
1 polymer ?
#
loop_
_entity_poly.entity_id
_entity_poly.type
_entity_poly.pdbx_seq_one_letter_code
_entity_poly.pdbx_strand_id
1 'polypeptide(L)'
;MASLLITRLRFAAILLASVFTAQPALCQPSGLRLLIFGDSLATGFDLPEQAGFTHVLARRLRADGYANVEVIDGSVDGSRTADAAKRLESSPDEYKADVIIVELGGNDMLIKDSPENIARNLNWIISGFKARGARVILGGMLAKPEYGFAYNVQFDRIYPALAARWGASLYPFFLQGVYGHPGLMQSDHIHPNAAGVERMVAGILPLVERNLDAAARRRVARAPR
;
A
#
# COMPACT_ATOMS: atom_id res chain seq x y z
N MET A 1 -3.11 97.11 -17.06
CA MET A 1 -1.79 96.48 -17.29
C MET A 1 -2.00 94.98 -17.46
N ALA A 2 -1.17 94.37 -18.29
CA ALA A 2 -1.37 93.14 -19.05
C ALA A 2 -1.45 91.81 -18.27
N SER A 3 -1.97 90.78 -18.99
CA SER A 3 -1.49 89.38 -19.13
C SER A 3 -2.59 88.34 -18.93
N LEU A 4 -3.09 87.70 -20.01
CA LEU A 4 -2.63 86.42 -20.60
C LEU A 4 -2.74 85.21 -19.64
N LEU A 5 -3.61 84.24 -19.92
CA LEU A 5 -3.22 82.87 -20.35
C LEU A 5 -4.42 81.92 -20.54
N ILE A 6 -4.38 81.22 -21.66
CA ILE A 6 -5.17 80.04 -22.03
C ILE A 6 -4.66 78.85 -21.22
N THR A 7 -5.51 77.96 -20.71
CA THR A 7 -5.10 76.58 -20.38
C THR A 7 -6.22 75.58 -20.64
N ARG A 8 -6.03 74.78 -21.69
CA ARG A 8 -6.71 73.49 -21.93
C ARG A 8 -6.15 72.43 -20.97
N LEU A 9 -6.86 71.31 -20.82
CA LEU A 9 -6.42 69.92 -20.48
C LEU A 9 -7.27 69.35 -19.33
N ARG A 10 -7.62 68.07 -19.22
CA ARG A 10 -7.68 66.88 -20.10
C ARG A 10 -8.42 65.85 -19.22
N PHE A 11 -9.51 65.24 -19.69
CA PHE A 11 -10.12 64.11 -18.97
C PHE A 11 -9.15 62.92 -19.01
N ALA A 12 -8.61 62.54 -17.86
CA ALA A 12 -7.82 61.33 -17.71
C ALA A 12 -8.76 60.17 -17.32
N ALA A 13 -9.08 59.32 -18.28
CA ALA A 13 -9.75 58.05 -18.02
C ALA A 13 -8.71 57.05 -17.49
N ILE A 14 -8.85 56.64 -16.23
CA ILE A 14 -8.02 55.59 -15.63
C ILE A 14 -8.62 54.25 -16.03
N LEU A 15 -8.01 53.59 -17.02
CA LEU A 15 -8.28 52.20 -17.37
C LEU A 15 -7.53 51.29 -16.38
N LEU A 16 -8.26 50.73 -15.40
CA LEU A 16 -7.76 49.67 -14.54
C LEU A 16 -7.70 48.37 -15.37
N ALA A 17 -6.52 48.04 -15.88
CA ALA A 17 -6.29 46.77 -16.57
C ALA A 17 -6.20 45.64 -15.53
N SER A 18 -7.28 44.87 -15.39
CA SER A 18 -7.32 43.63 -14.61
C SER A 18 -6.43 42.59 -15.29
N VAL A 19 -5.18 42.48 -14.86
CA VAL A 19 -4.29 41.39 -15.29
C VAL A 19 -4.79 40.10 -14.63
N PHE A 20 -5.63 39.36 -15.34
CA PHE A 20 -6.03 38.01 -14.95
C PHE A 20 -4.84 37.08 -15.21
N THR A 21 -3.96 36.94 -14.22
CA THR A 21 -2.91 35.91 -14.27
C THR A 21 -3.62 34.56 -14.18
N ALA A 22 -3.78 33.87 -15.32
CA ALA A 22 -4.17 32.48 -15.34
C ALA A 22 -3.10 31.70 -14.57
N GLN A 23 -3.37 31.38 -13.31
CA GLN A 23 -2.54 30.44 -12.59
C GLN A 23 -2.65 29.11 -13.34
N PRO A 24 -1.53 28.48 -13.74
CA PRO A 24 -1.61 27.14 -14.29
C PRO A 24 -2.31 26.29 -13.24
N ALA A 25 -3.43 25.68 -13.60
CA ALA A 25 -4.02 24.65 -12.78
C ALA A 25 -2.92 23.59 -12.63
N LEU A 26 -2.30 23.54 -11.46
CA LEU A 26 -1.41 22.46 -11.09
C LEU A 26 -2.27 21.21 -11.17
N CYS A 27 -2.17 20.49 -12.29
CA CYS A 27 -2.71 19.15 -12.43
C CYS A 27 -2.07 18.37 -11.29
N GLN A 28 -2.82 18.17 -10.20
CA GLN A 28 -2.36 17.36 -9.08
C GLN A 28 -1.87 16.05 -9.70
N PRO A 29 -0.59 15.68 -9.54
CA PRO A 29 -0.10 14.42 -10.05
C PRO A 29 -1.07 13.35 -9.56
N SER A 30 -1.73 12.66 -10.49
CA SER A 30 -2.66 11.57 -10.15
C SER A 30 -1.99 10.69 -9.11
N GLY A 31 -2.62 10.56 -7.95
CA GLY A 31 -2.06 9.93 -6.76
C GLY A 31 -1.44 8.55 -7.04
N LEU A 32 -0.47 8.15 -6.21
CA LEU A 32 0.00 6.77 -6.23
C LEU A 32 -1.09 5.88 -5.66
N ARG A 33 -1.24 4.68 -6.22
CA ARG A 33 -2.13 3.65 -5.70
C ARG A 33 -1.33 2.63 -4.90
N LEU A 34 -1.71 2.41 -3.65
CA LEU A 34 -1.21 1.37 -2.78
C LEU A 34 -2.32 0.34 -2.55
N LEU A 35 -2.10 -0.88 -3.02
CA LEU A 35 -3.04 -1.99 -2.83
C LEU A 35 -2.54 -2.91 -1.71
N ILE A 36 -3.43 -3.31 -0.82
CA ILE A 36 -3.22 -4.45 0.07
C ILE A 36 -3.93 -5.64 -0.55
N PHE A 37 -3.18 -6.72 -0.80
CA PHE A 37 -3.67 -7.94 -1.40
C PHE A 37 -3.39 -9.09 -0.42
N GLY A 38 -4.32 -9.29 0.52
CA GLY A 38 -4.16 -10.29 1.57
C GLY A 38 -5.43 -10.97 2.03
N ASP A 39 -5.42 -11.40 3.29
CA ASP A 39 -6.52 -12.12 3.94
C ASP A 39 -7.12 -11.34 5.14
N SER A 40 -7.62 -12.06 6.15
CA SER A 40 -8.28 -11.50 7.33
C SER A 40 -7.37 -10.60 8.18
N LEU A 41 -6.04 -10.79 8.12
CA LEU A 41 -5.10 -9.92 8.82
C LEU A 41 -5.06 -8.51 8.22
N ALA A 42 -5.31 -8.39 6.92
CA ALA A 42 -5.31 -7.13 6.19
C ALA A 42 -6.68 -6.43 6.19
N THR A 43 -7.79 -7.18 6.17
CA THR A 43 -9.14 -6.61 6.28
C THR A 43 -9.40 -6.02 7.67
N GLY A 44 -8.78 -6.59 8.71
CA GLY A 44 -9.11 -6.27 10.10
C GLY A 44 -10.31 -7.06 10.61
N PHE A 45 -10.26 -8.38 10.46
CA PHE A 45 -11.32 -9.32 10.86
C PHE A 45 -11.93 -9.00 12.24
N ASP A 46 -13.27 -8.96 12.30
CA ASP A 46 -14.07 -8.63 13.48
C ASP A 46 -13.75 -7.28 14.16
N LEU A 47 -13.06 -6.37 13.45
CA LEU A 47 -12.84 -5.00 13.91
C LEU A 47 -13.80 -4.03 13.19
N PRO A 48 -14.12 -2.89 13.84
CA PRO A 48 -14.70 -1.76 13.12
C PRO A 48 -13.79 -1.36 11.95
N GLU A 49 -14.39 -0.99 10.82
CA GLU A 49 -13.69 -0.67 9.57
C GLU A 49 -12.49 0.28 9.77
N GLN A 50 -12.66 1.34 10.57
CA GLN A 50 -11.63 2.34 10.86
C GLN A 50 -10.42 1.82 11.66
N ALA A 51 -10.54 0.62 12.24
CA ALA A 51 -9.50 -0.07 12.99
C ALA A 51 -8.84 -1.21 12.17
N GLY A 52 -9.33 -1.48 10.95
CA GLY A 52 -8.70 -2.42 10.03
C GLY A 52 -7.37 -1.90 9.49
N PHE A 53 -6.50 -2.83 9.06
CA PHE A 53 -5.12 -2.52 8.69
C PHE A 53 -5.04 -1.49 7.56
N THR A 54 -5.85 -1.64 6.51
CA THR A 54 -5.92 -0.70 5.38
C THR A 54 -6.23 0.72 5.84
N HIS A 55 -7.24 0.90 6.70
CA HIS A 55 -7.67 2.22 7.20
C HIS A 55 -6.64 2.86 8.13
N VAL A 56 -6.06 2.06 9.04
CA VAL A 56 -5.00 2.52 9.94
C VAL A 56 -3.76 2.93 9.13
N LEU A 57 -3.37 2.15 8.12
CA LEU A 57 -2.26 2.48 7.22
C LEU A 57 -2.53 3.76 6.43
N ALA A 58 -3.72 3.91 5.86
CA ALA A 58 -4.11 5.12 5.13
C ALA A 58 -4.06 6.37 6.02
N ARG A 59 -4.62 6.27 7.24
CA ARG A 59 -4.59 7.38 8.21
C ARG A 59 -3.14 7.75 8.58
N ARG A 60 -2.29 6.76 8.80
CA ARG A 60 -0.88 6.99 9.17
C ARG A 60 -0.07 7.60 8.02
N LEU A 61 -0.22 7.08 6.80
CA LEU A 61 0.40 7.65 5.61
C LEU A 61 0.00 9.11 5.39
N ARG A 62 -1.30 9.45 5.57
CA ARG A 62 -1.75 10.85 5.49
C ARG A 62 -1.05 11.74 6.52
N ALA A 63 -0.90 11.26 7.76
CA ALA A 63 -0.21 11.99 8.82
C ALA A 63 1.29 12.22 8.49
N ASP A 64 1.92 11.28 7.79
CA ASP A 64 3.32 11.36 7.38
C ASP A 64 3.53 12.06 6.01
N GLY A 65 2.49 12.74 5.50
CA GLY A 65 2.57 13.60 4.30
C GLY A 65 2.21 12.92 2.98
N TYR A 66 1.79 11.65 3.00
CA TYR A 66 1.36 10.90 1.82
C TYR A 66 -0.13 11.10 1.50
N ALA A 67 -0.63 12.34 1.60
CA ALA A 67 -2.06 12.66 1.44
C ALA A 67 -2.65 12.31 0.06
N ASN A 68 -1.80 12.22 -0.96
CA ASN A 68 -2.17 11.89 -2.33
C ASN A 68 -2.01 10.39 -2.66
N VAL A 69 -1.82 9.52 -1.65
CA VAL A 69 -1.79 8.06 -1.86
C VAL A 69 -3.19 7.49 -1.65
N GLU A 70 -3.73 6.85 -2.68
CA GLU A 70 -4.95 6.06 -2.58
C GLU A 70 -4.58 4.68 -2.02
N VAL A 71 -5.08 4.36 -0.83
CA VAL A 71 -4.87 3.04 -0.20
C VAL A 71 -6.13 2.21 -0.43
N ILE A 72 -5.96 1.05 -1.05
CA ILE A 72 -7.04 0.20 -1.54
C ILE A 72 -6.96 -1.15 -0.82
N ASP A 73 -8.09 -1.57 -0.26
CA ASP A 73 -8.22 -2.93 0.24
C ASP A 73 -8.65 -3.87 -0.90
N GLY A 74 -7.78 -4.81 -1.25
CA GLY A 74 -8.09 -5.93 -2.11
C GLY A 74 -8.01 -7.25 -1.36
N SER A 75 -8.14 -7.25 -0.04
CA SER A 75 -8.02 -8.43 0.81
C SER A 75 -9.37 -9.13 0.96
N VAL A 76 -9.34 -10.45 1.20
CA VAL A 76 -10.55 -11.25 1.39
C VAL A 76 -10.31 -12.24 2.52
N ASP A 77 -11.14 -12.18 3.56
CA ASP A 77 -11.06 -13.04 4.74
C ASP A 77 -10.98 -14.52 4.37
N GLY A 78 -10.09 -15.23 5.06
CA GLY A 78 -9.88 -16.66 4.84
C GLY A 78 -9.19 -17.02 3.51
N SER A 79 -8.76 -16.04 2.71
CA SER A 79 -8.07 -16.32 1.44
C SER A 79 -6.81 -17.14 1.66
N ARG A 80 -6.74 -18.27 0.97
CA ARG A 80 -5.48 -18.99 0.75
C ARG A 80 -4.79 -18.47 -0.50
N THR A 81 -3.51 -18.81 -0.65
CA THR A 81 -2.72 -18.40 -1.82
C THR A 81 -3.35 -18.84 -3.14
N ALA A 82 -3.97 -20.02 -3.19
CA ALA A 82 -4.65 -20.54 -4.38
C ALA A 82 -5.89 -19.72 -4.76
N ASP A 83 -6.67 -19.30 -3.76
CA ASP A 83 -7.90 -18.54 -3.96
C ASP A 83 -7.58 -17.11 -4.44
N ALA A 84 -6.57 -16.50 -3.83
CA ALA A 84 -6.04 -15.20 -4.25
C ALA A 84 -5.44 -15.24 -5.68
N ALA A 85 -4.71 -16.28 -6.04
CA ALA A 85 -4.18 -16.44 -7.39
C ALA A 85 -5.30 -16.46 -8.45
N LYS A 86 -6.36 -17.25 -8.22
CA LYS A 86 -7.54 -17.30 -9.11
C LYS A 86 -8.22 -15.94 -9.24
N ARG A 87 -8.33 -15.20 -8.14
CA ARG A 87 -8.97 -13.88 -8.12
C ARG A 87 -8.16 -12.83 -8.92
N LEU A 88 -6.83 -12.87 -8.82
CA LEU A 88 -5.96 -12.03 -9.65
C LEU A 88 -6.00 -12.45 -11.13
N GLU A 89 -6.21 -13.74 -11.42
CA GLU A 89 -6.40 -14.23 -12.79
C GLU A 89 -7.72 -13.76 -13.40
N SER A 90 -8.81 -13.82 -12.64
CA SER A 90 -10.15 -13.46 -13.12
C SER A 90 -10.34 -11.96 -13.32
N SER A 91 -9.74 -11.14 -12.44
CA SER A 91 -9.96 -9.69 -12.41
C SER A 91 -8.65 -8.90 -12.31
N PRO A 92 -7.70 -9.06 -13.26
CA PRO A 92 -6.36 -8.49 -13.14
C PRO A 92 -6.33 -6.95 -13.10
N ASP A 93 -7.30 -6.31 -13.75
CA ASP A 93 -7.37 -4.84 -13.83
C ASP A 93 -7.83 -4.19 -12.53
N GLU A 94 -8.59 -4.91 -11.70
CA GLU A 94 -9.02 -4.44 -10.37
C GLU A 94 -7.81 -4.25 -9.42
N TYR A 95 -6.75 -5.04 -9.61
CA TYR A 95 -5.57 -5.05 -8.75
C TYR A 95 -4.38 -4.23 -9.29
N LYS A 96 -4.64 -3.27 -10.21
CA LYS A 96 -3.58 -2.41 -10.76
C LYS A 96 -3.18 -1.31 -9.77
N ALA A 97 -1.97 -1.39 -9.23
CA ALA A 97 -1.43 -0.38 -8.31
C ALA A 97 0.07 -0.11 -8.54
N ASP A 98 0.57 1.00 -8.01
CA ASP A 98 1.99 1.38 -8.09
C ASP A 98 2.83 0.58 -7.07
N VAL A 99 2.26 0.36 -5.89
CA VAL A 99 2.82 -0.44 -4.80
C VAL A 99 1.77 -1.44 -4.32
N ILE A 100 2.19 -2.66 -4.05
CA ILE A 100 1.32 -3.75 -3.59
C ILE A 100 1.95 -4.41 -2.37
N ILE A 101 1.19 -4.51 -1.28
CA ILE A 101 1.51 -5.38 -0.15
C ILE A 101 0.82 -6.72 -0.42
N VAL A 102 1.61 -7.79 -0.52
CA VAL A 102 1.09 -9.16 -0.62
C VAL A 102 1.25 -9.82 0.73
N GLU A 103 0.15 -10.24 1.32
CA GLU A 103 0.10 -10.81 2.68
C GLU A 103 -0.82 -12.04 2.65
N LEU A 104 -0.24 -13.20 2.38
CA LEU A 104 -0.99 -14.44 2.14
C LEU A 104 -0.16 -15.63 2.61
N GLY A 105 -0.84 -16.74 2.87
CA GLY A 105 -0.22 -18.01 3.27
C GLY A 105 -0.46 -18.40 4.73
N GLY A 106 -1.02 -17.48 5.54
CA GLY A 106 -1.48 -17.79 6.90
C GLY A 106 -2.56 -18.87 6.91
N ASN A 107 -3.60 -18.71 6.08
CA ASN A 107 -4.68 -19.68 5.97
C ASN A 107 -4.23 -21.03 5.41
N ASP A 108 -3.31 -21.05 4.44
CA ASP A 108 -2.70 -22.29 3.92
C ASP A 108 -1.93 -23.02 5.05
N MET A 109 -1.19 -22.27 5.86
CA MET A 109 -0.44 -22.77 7.01
C MET A 109 -1.37 -23.35 8.07
N LEU A 110 -2.49 -22.70 8.39
CA LEU A 110 -3.45 -23.17 9.40
C LEU A 110 -4.05 -24.55 9.08
N ILE A 111 -4.15 -24.89 7.79
CA ILE A 111 -4.59 -26.23 7.34
C ILE A 111 -3.43 -27.15 6.95
N LYS A 112 -2.18 -26.70 7.15
CA LYS A 112 -0.94 -27.43 6.84
C LYS A 112 -0.82 -27.85 5.37
N ASP A 113 -1.23 -26.98 4.44
CA ASP A 113 -1.07 -27.22 2.99
C ASP A 113 0.42 -27.27 2.59
N SER A 114 0.73 -27.89 1.46
CA SER A 114 2.08 -28.07 0.94
C SER A 114 2.80 -26.72 0.75
N PRO A 115 3.98 -26.52 1.39
CA PRO A 115 4.81 -25.34 1.18
C PRO A 115 5.15 -25.09 -0.30
N GLU A 116 5.29 -26.15 -1.10
CA GLU A 116 5.53 -26.05 -2.55
C GLU A 116 4.33 -25.45 -3.30
N ASN A 117 3.11 -25.84 -2.95
CA ASN A 117 1.89 -25.26 -3.52
C ASN A 117 1.78 -23.78 -3.17
N ILE A 118 2.00 -23.44 -1.89
CA ILE A 118 1.99 -22.07 -1.36
C ILE A 118 3.02 -21.22 -2.12
N ALA A 119 4.26 -21.71 -2.25
CA ALA A 119 5.33 -21.03 -2.97
C ALA A 119 5.03 -20.83 -4.45
N ARG A 120 4.44 -21.84 -5.12
CA ARG A 120 4.04 -21.74 -6.53
C ARG A 120 3.00 -20.65 -6.74
N ASN A 121 1.97 -20.62 -5.89
CA ASN A 121 0.89 -19.64 -5.97
C ASN A 121 1.40 -18.22 -5.69
N LEU A 122 2.18 -18.03 -4.62
CA LEU A 122 2.81 -16.73 -4.31
C LEU A 122 3.75 -16.27 -5.41
N ASN A 123 4.55 -17.17 -5.98
CA ASN A 123 5.41 -16.84 -7.12
C ASN A 123 4.58 -16.33 -8.31
N TRP A 124 3.47 -16.99 -8.63
CA TRP A 124 2.58 -16.56 -9.70
C TRP A 124 2.00 -15.16 -9.42
N ILE A 125 1.47 -14.92 -8.21
CA ILE A 125 0.91 -13.64 -7.78
C ILE A 125 1.96 -12.51 -7.89
N ILE A 126 3.12 -12.69 -7.26
CA ILE A 126 4.19 -11.68 -7.25
C ILE A 126 4.68 -11.40 -8.67
N SER A 127 4.85 -12.44 -9.49
CA SER A 127 5.27 -12.28 -10.88
C SER A 127 4.25 -11.47 -11.69
N GLY A 128 2.96 -11.70 -11.47
CA GLY A 128 1.88 -10.98 -12.13
C GLY A 128 1.89 -9.49 -11.80
N PHE A 129 2.08 -9.13 -10.53
CA PHE A 129 2.18 -7.74 -10.11
C PHE A 129 3.44 -7.06 -10.67
N LYS A 130 4.58 -7.75 -10.64
CA LYS A 130 5.84 -7.24 -11.18
C LYS A 130 5.76 -7.03 -12.70
N ALA A 131 5.12 -7.93 -13.43
CA ALA A 131 4.91 -7.81 -14.88
C ALA A 131 4.07 -6.57 -15.25
N ARG A 132 3.13 -6.18 -14.37
CA ARG A 132 2.33 -4.94 -14.50
C ARG A 132 3.09 -3.69 -14.04
N GLY A 133 4.35 -3.85 -13.64
CA GLY A 133 5.23 -2.77 -13.21
C GLY A 133 5.05 -2.36 -11.75
N ALA A 134 4.25 -3.06 -10.95
CA ALA A 134 4.08 -2.73 -9.55
C ALA A 134 5.35 -3.01 -8.75
N ARG A 135 5.60 -2.20 -7.72
CA ARG A 135 6.52 -2.56 -6.64
C ARG A 135 5.79 -3.49 -5.69
N VAL A 136 6.47 -4.54 -5.22
CA VAL A 136 5.88 -5.52 -4.30
C VAL A 136 6.60 -5.45 -2.97
N ILE A 137 5.81 -5.35 -1.90
CA ILE A 137 6.18 -5.60 -0.51
C ILE A 137 5.55 -6.94 -0.15
N LEU A 138 6.36 -7.92 0.22
CA LEU A 138 5.90 -9.22 0.67
C LEU A 138 5.85 -9.20 2.21
N GLY A 139 4.65 -9.32 2.77
CA GLY A 139 4.44 -9.61 4.18
C GLY A 139 4.71 -11.09 4.41
N GLY A 140 5.82 -11.38 5.10
CA GLY A 140 6.19 -12.76 5.40
C GLY A 140 5.26 -13.38 6.43
N MET A 141 5.11 -14.71 6.36
CA MET A 141 4.45 -15.50 7.41
C MET A 141 5.41 -16.53 7.97
N LEU A 142 5.14 -16.97 9.19
CA LEU A 142 5.87 -18.05 9.85
C LEU A 142 4.93 -19.21 10.16
N ALA A 143 5.46 -20.42 10.06
CA ALA A 143 4.74 -21.61 10.45
C ALA A 143 4.57 -21.69 11.97
N LYS A 144 3.47 -22.29 12.38
CA LYS A 144 3.21 -22.62 13.77
C LYS A 144 4.29 -23.60 14.31
N PRO A 145 4.94 -23.31 15.46
CA PRO A 145 5.99 -24.16 16.02
C PRO A 145 5.60 -25.65 16.16
N GLU A 146 4.32 -25.91 16.42
CA GLU A 146 3.74 -27.25 16.61
C GLU A 146 3.66 -28.11 15.34
N TYR A 147 3.91 -27.57 14.14
CA TYR A 147 3.77 -28.32 12.89
C TYR A 147 5.00 -29.14 12.47
N GLY A 148 6.10 -29.00 13.20
CA GLY A 148 7.31 -29.81 13.07
C GLY A 148 8.37 -29.20 12.16
N PHE A 149 9.63 -29.48 12.47
CA PHE A 149 10.81 -28.83 11.88
C PHE A 149 10.81 -28.83 10.34
N ALA A 150 10.50 -29.96 9.71
CA ALA A 150 10.55 -30.08 8.25
C ALA A 150 9.55 -29.13 7.55
N TYR A 151 8.31 -29.07 8.04
CA TYR A 151 7.28 -28.19 7.50
C TYR A 151 7.67 -26.72 7.72
N ASN A 152 8.08 -26.38 8.94
CA ASN A 152 8.37 -24.99 9.31
C ASN A 152 9.54 -24.42 8.49
N VAL A 153 10.62 -25.19 8.34
CA VAL A 153 11.77 -24.77 7.52
C VAL A 153 11.37 -24.53 6.07
N GLN A 154 10.51 -25.38 5.50
CA GLN A 154 10.08 -25.23 4.12
C GLN A 154 9.16 -24.01 3.96
N PHE A 155 8.16 -23.85 4.84
CA PHE A 155 7.22 -22.74 4.82
C PHE A 155 7.90 -21.38 5.05
N ASP A 156 8.72 -21.26 6.10
CA ASP A 156 9.36 -19.99 6.47
C ASP A 156 10.34 -19.51 5.38
N ARG A 157 10.94 -20.43 4.62
CA ARG A 157 11.87 -20.10 3.52
C ARG A 157 11.18 -19.53 2.29
N ILE A 158 9.87 -19.71 2.12
CA ILE A 158 9.14 -19.26 0.92
C ILE A 158 9.31 -17.76 0.72
N TYR A 159 9.05 -16.97 1.77
CA TYR A 159 8.99 -15.51 1.70
C TYR A 159 10.34 -14.87 1.36
N PRO A 160 11.46 -15.15 2.07
CA PRO A 160 12.76 -14.60 1.70
C PRO A 160 13.24 -15.08 0.32
N ALA A 161 12.96 -16.33 -0.07
CA ALA A 161 13.33 -16.83 -1.39
C ALA A 161 12.60 -16.11 -2.52
N LEU A 162 11.29 -15.88 -2.38
CA LEU A 162 10.50 -15.16 -3.38
C LEU A 162 10.83 -13.66 -3.41
N ALA A 163 11.09 -13.05 -2.25
CA ALA A 163 11.51 -11.67 -2.18
C ALA A 163 12.84 -11.44 -2.92
N ALA A 164 13.82 -12.32 -2.70
CA ALA A 164 15.10 -12.28 -3.41
C ALA A 164 14.91 -12.50 -4.92
N ARG A 165 14.14 -13.53 -5.32
CA ARG A 165 13.89 -13.87 -6.73
C ARG A 165 13.30 -12.71 -7.53
N TRP A 166 12.34 -11.99 -6.95
CA TRP A 166 11.59 -10.94 -7.65
C TRP A 166 12.06 -9.51 -7.32
N GLY A 167 13.13 -9.36 -6.53
CA GLY A 167 13.56 -8.08 -5.98
C GLY A 167 12.40 -7.36 -5.28
N ALA A 168 11.57 -8.10 -4.54
CA ALA A 168 10.51 -7.54 -3.72
C ALA A 168 11.10 -7.09 -2.38
N SER A 169 10.49 -6.05 -1.79
CA SER A 169 10.77 -5.71 -0.40
C SER A 169 10.16 -6.76 0.51
N LEU A 170 10.88 -7.22 1.54
CA LEU A 170 10.36 -8.18 2.50
C LEU A 170 10.11 -7.50 3.84
N TYR A 171 8.90 -7.64 4.36
CA TYR A 171 8.62 -7.45 5.78
C TYR A 171 8.63 -8.85 6.43
N PRO A 172 9.65 -9.22 7.24
CA PRO A 172 9.95 -10.63 7.54
C PRO A 172 8.81 -11.44 8.14
N PHE A 173 7.99 -10.82 8.98
CA PHE A 173 6.78 -11.43 9.52
C PHE A 173 5.69 -10.36 9.69
N PHE A 174 4.54 -10.54 9.07
CA PHE A 174 3.47 -9.53 9.06
C PHE A 174 2.92 -9.22 10.46
N LEU A 175 2.89 -10.23 11.34
CA LEU A 175 2.49 -10.09 12.73
C LEU A 175 3.68 -9.84 13.68
N GLN A 176 4.82 -9.35 13.17
CA GLN A 176 6.01 -9.12 13.98
C GLN A 176 5.72 -8.13 15.13
N GLY A 177 5.99 -8.58 16.36
CA GLY A 177 5.74 -7.79 17.57
C GLY A 177 4.27 -7.72 17.99
N VAL A 178 3.41 -8.57 17.41
CA VAL A 178 1.99 -8.72 17.75
C VAL A 178 1.65 -10.17 18.09
N TYR A 179 2.02 -11.12 17.23
CA TYR A 179 1.77 -12.53 17.48
C TYR A 179 2.40 -12.97 18.81
N GLY A 180 1.62 -13.70 19.63
CA GLY A 180 2.04 -14.16 20.95
C GLY A 180 1.93 -13.12 22.07
N HIS A 181 1.46 -11.90 21.81
CA HIS A 181 1.19 -10.89 22.83
C HIS A 181 -0.31 -10.78 23.12
N PRO A 182 -0.82 -11.33 24.26
CA PRO A 182 -2.26 -11.41 24.52
C PRO A 182 -2.99 -10.06 24.47
N GLY A 183 -2.33 -8.97 24.87
CA GLY A 183 -2.91 -7.61 24.81
C GLY A 183 -3.04 -7.03 23.39
N LEU A 184 -2.45 -7.67 22.38
CA LEU A 184 -2.48 -7.23 20.98
C LEU A 184 -3.26 -8.20 20.07
N MET A 185 -3.74 -9.31 20.63
CA MET A 185 -4.49 -10.35 19.91
C MET A 185 -5.95 -10.36 20.34
N GLN A 186 -6.82 -10.90 19.49
CA GLN A 186 -8.19 -11.27 19.82
C GLN A 186 -8.21 -12.59 20.60
N SER A 187 -9.38 -12.98 21.11
CA SER A 187 -9.57 -14.19 21.92
C SER A 187 -9.30 -15.49 21.18
N ASP A 188 -9.29 -15.47 19.84
CA ASP A 188 -8.96 -16.64 19.01
C ASP A 188 -7.44 -16.90 18.90
N HIS A 189 -6.61 -15.96 19.36
CA HIS A 189 -5.15 -16.00 19.27
C HIS A 189 -4.59 -16.08 17.83
N ILE A 190 -5.41 -15.76 16.83
CA ILE A 190 -5.04 -15.73 15.41
C ILE A 190 -5.06 -14.28 14.92
N HIS A 191 -6.12 -13.53 15.24
CA HIS A 191 -6.32 -12.20 14.70
C HIS A 191 -5.81 -11.11 15.67
N PRO A 192 -5.17 -10.04 15.16
CA PRO A 192 -4.86 -8.84 15.93
C PRO A 192 -6.12 -8.13 16.41
N ASN A 193 -6.07 -7.54 17.60
CA ASN A 193 -7.05 -6.53 17.99
C ASN A 193 -6.65 -5.14 17.44
N ALA A 194 -7.45 -4.10 17.69
CA ALA A 194 -7.16 -2.75 17.19
C ALA A 194 -5.76 -2.24 17.58
N ALA A 195 -5.30 -2.49 18.81
CA ALA A 195 -3.95 -2.10 19.23
C ALA A 195 -2.85 -2.93 18.52
N GLY A 196 -3.13 -4.21 18.24
CA GLY A 196 -2.29 -5.05 17.39
C GLY A 196 -2.15 -4.50 15.98
N VAL A 197 -3.26 -4.07 15.36
CA VAL A 197 -3.24 -3.45 14.03
C VAL A 197 -2.39 -2.17 14.00
N GLU A 198 -2.54 -1.28 14.99
CA GLU A 198 -1.68 -0.09 15.13
C GLU A 198 -0.19 -0.47 15.18
N ARG A 199 0.14 -1.52 15.94
CA ARG A 199 1.51 -2.03 16.07
C ARG A 199 2.04 -2.59 14.76
N MET A 200 1.23 -3.35 14.02
CA MET A 200 1.59 -3.88 12.70
C MET A 200 1.85 -2.76 11.70
N VAL A 201 0.94 -1.79 11.60
CA VAL A 201 1.08 -0.65 10.70
C VAL A 201 2.33 0.13 11.03
N ALA A 202 2.57 0.46 12.31
CA ALA A 202 3.78 1.18 12.72
C ALA A 202 5.07 0.42 12.35
N GLY A 203 5.05 -0.92 12.38
CA GLY A 203 6.19 -1.75 12.03
C GLY A 203 6.51 -1.78 10.54
N ILE A 204 5.50 -1.92 9.68
CA ILE A 204 5.68 -2.04 8.23
C ILE A 204 5.79 -0.69 7.51
N LEU A 205 5.23 0.37 8.10
CA LEU A 205 5.12 1.70 7.48
C LEU A 205 6.44 2.23 6.87
N PRO A 206 7.61 2.19 7.54
CA PRO A 206 8.83 2.70 6.92
C PRO A 206 9.21 1.98 5.63
N LEU A 207 8.83 0.71 5.48
CA LEU A 207 9.04 -0.05 4.25
C LEU A 207 8.04 0.35 3.15
N VAL A 208 6.80 0.66 3.54
CA VAL A 208 5.75 1.18 2.64
C VAL A 208 6.18 2.52 2.05
N GLU A 209 6.56 3.47 2.90
CA GLU A 209 7.01 4.81 2.52
C GLU A 209 8.18 4.77 1.53
N ARG A 210 9.22 3.97 1.82
CA ARG A 210 10.35 3.79 0.90
C ARG A 210 9.93 3.28 -0.48
N ASN A 211 8.93 2.40 -0.55
CA ASN A 211 8.43 1.89 -1.81
C ASN A 211 7.54 2.90 -2.55
N LEU A 212 6.73 3.68 -1.82
CA LEU A 212 5.96 4.79 -2.40
C LEU A 212 6.89 5.84 -3.00
N ASP A 213 7.93 6.26 -2.28
CA ASP A 213 8.91 7.23 -2.78
C ASP A 213 9.63 6.72 -4.04
N ALA A 214 10.00 5.44 -4.05
CA ALA A 214 10.62 4.81 -5.20
C ALA A 214 9.65 4.72 -6.40
N ALA A 215 8.36 4.47 -6.15
CA ALA A 215 7.33 4.48 -7.19
C ALA A 215 7.11 5.90 -7.76
N ALA A 216 7.03 6.92 -6.89
CA ALA A 216 6.91 8.32 -7.28
C ALA A 216 8.06 8.75 -8.20
N ARG A 217 9.31 8.45 -7.82
CA ARG A 217 10.49 8.75 -8.64
C ARG A 217 10.43 8.08 -10.02
N ARG A 218 9.98 6.83 -10.09
CA ARG A 218 9.83 6.10 -11.36
C ARG A 218 8.75 6.70 -12.25
N ARG A 219 7.65 7.19 -11.68
CA ARG A 219 6.55 7.84 -12.43
C ARG A 219 7.02 9.14 -13.06
N VAL A 220 7.72 9.98 -12.30
CA VAL A 220 8.33 11.23 -12.80
C VAL A 220 9.31 10.95 -13.92
N ALA A 221 10.17 9.94 -13.78
CA ALA A 221 11.15 9.57 -14.81
C ALA A 221 10.53 9.03 -16.12
N ARG A 222 9.26 8.60 -16.09
CA ARG A 222 8.52 8.05 -17.24
C ARG A 222 7.52 9.01 -17.88
N ALA A 223 7.30 10.18 -17.28
CA ALA A 223 6.39 11.17 -17.85
C ALA A 223 6.92 11.64 -19.22
N PRO A 224 6.09 11.71 -20.27
CA PRO A 224 6.50 12.28 -21.55
C PRO A 224 6.96 13.73 -21.32
N ARG A 225 8.13 14.07 -21.86
CA ARG A 225 8.67 15.44 -21.84
C ARG A 225 7.89 16.35 -22.78
#